data_AF-A0A439J9J1-F1
#
_entry.id   AF-A0A439J9J1-F1
#
_cell.length_a   1.000
_cell.length_b   1.000
_cell.length_c   1.000
_cell.angle_alpha   90.00
_cell.angle_beta   90.00
_cell.angle_gamma   90.00
#
_symmetry.space_group_name_H-M   'P 1'
#
loop_
_entity.id
_entity.type
_entity.pdbx_description
1 polymer ?
#
loop_
_entity_poly.entity_id
_entity_poly.type
_entity_poly.pdbx_seq_one_letter_code
_entity_poly.pdbx_strand_id
1 'polypeptide(L)'
;MTTSGAADLLWGVNGHPFNAYPGISIEQQLDYVRDLGMKSYRVNISSADSATKLAELVKAGKERGVQILPVIIPDLDLDNESVDDLYAQAYHLASTLVSRFKDDIRVWELGNEMENYAILMPCEMRDSGIQYNCSWGPASGTETSHYFSPRWAKVSAVLRGLSDATIAVDPTIRKAMGTAGWGHRAAFTRMLQDGIRWDISVWHLYGGDPEEAFKFLATLGRPIWLTEFNHAGGSQEGESQQADGLVQMMTLLRRYQSPYGLEAAHLYELLDEPYWAPSYEAFMGLVRLKKRGDGLWAPSGRKPAYDAVKKTIANGNAGSNSPTASMKSSPPADQTSVPRVPSISGSHPCSLDAFDKSVFNHANQIAYAYCLILRRMPSPAEQWREVVAMKKDPSIFPTLRKMLLSVEFRTDNQPVGLGNAQFVVLLYRTLLGREPDGHGLSAYVSKLDSDEASGEQIVAEFIHSYEFRSRHTVLFPNEPQ
;
A
#
# COMPACT_ATOMS: atom_id res chain seq x y z
N MET A 1 36.43 30.83 -0.55
CA MET A 1 35.66 29.75 -1.20
C MET A 1 34.27 29.78 -0.61
N THR A 2 33.29 30.19 -1.40
CA THR A 2 31.87 30.18 -1.04
C THR A 2 31.42 28.73 -0.88
N THR A 3 31.10 28.32 0.34
CA THR A 3 30.36 27.08 0.60
C THR A 3 28.99 27.21 -0.08
N SER A 4 28.83 26.61 -1.27
CA SER A 4 27.48 26.38 -1.80
C SER A 4 26.79 25.43 -0.83
N GLY A 5 25.80 25.92 -0.09
CA GLY A 5 24.92 25.03 0.68
C GLY A 5 24.34 24.00 -0.28
N ALA A 6 24.39 22.72 0.10
CA ALA A 6 23.70 21.67 -0.63
C ALA A 6 22.21 22.06 -0.75
N ALA A 7 21.61 21.87 -1.92
CA ALA A 7 20.18 22.09 -2.09
C ALA A 7 19.40 21.19 -1.10
N ASP A 8 18.32 21.71 -0.50
CA ASP A 8 17.42 20.90 0.33
C ASP A 8 16.81 19.76 -0.51
N LEU A 9 16.24 18.78 0.17
CA LEU A 9 15.54 17.65 -0.45
C LEU A 9 14.45 18.13 -1.44
N LEU A 10 14.27 17.44 -2.56
CA LEU A 10 13.13 17.66 -3.42
C LEU A 10 11.85 17.17 -2.72
N TRP A 11 11.08 18.12 -2.18
CA TRP A 11 9.79 17.83 -1.56
C TRP A 11 8.68 17.73 -2.60
N GLY A 12 7.92 16.64 -2.53
CA GLY A 12 6.72 16.42 -3.32
C GLY A 12 5.55 15.86 -2.50
N VAL A 13 4.47 15.56 -3.20
CA VAL A 13 3.28 14.94 -2.62
C VAL A 13 2.63 14.03 -3.65
N ASN A 14 1.91 13.03 -3.16
CA ASN A 14 1.09 12.12 -3.94
C ASN A 14 -0.30 12.69 -4.12
N GLY A 15 -0.94 12.33 -5.23
CA GLY A 15 -2.39 12.46 -5.33
C GLY A 15 -2.95 11.74 -6.54
N HIS A 16 -4.27 11.68 -6.57
CA HIS A 16 -5.04 10.89 -7.51
C HIS A 16 -5.95 11.77 -8.41
N PRO A 17 -5.37 12.72 -9.19
CA PRO A 17 -6.10 13.78 -9.87
C PRO A 17 -7.14 13.29 -10.89
N PHE A 18 -6.99 12.06 -11.39
CA PHE A 18 -7.85 11.54 -12.46
C PHE A 18 -9.10 10.82 -11.95
N ASN A 19 -9.07 10.31 -10.71
CA ASN A 19 -10.02 9.30 -10.24
C ASN A 19 -10.61 9.59 -8.85
N ALA A 20 -9.82 10.11 -7.90
CA ALA A 20 -10.23 10.19 -6.49
C ALA A 20 -11.03 11.44 -6.13
N TYR A 21 -10.84 12.52 -6.90
CA TYR A 21 -11.34 13.85 -6.52
C TYR A 21 -12.31 14.45 -7.55
N PRO A 22 -13.37 13.75 -7.99
CA PRO A 22 -14.35 14.35 -8.89
C PRO A 22 -14.93 15.63 -8.26
N GLY A 23 -14.80 16.75 -8.97
CA GLY A 23 -15.20 18.08 -8.49
C GLY A 23 -14.05 19.01 -8.06
N ILE A 24 -12.81 18.52 -8.00
CA ILE A 24 -11.62 19.31 -7.67
C ILE A 24 -10.71 19.37 -8.90
N SER A 25 -10.50 20.57 -9.45
CA SER A 25 -9.72 20.73 -10.68
C SER A 25 -8.23 20.45 -10.49
N ILE A 26 -7.54 20.11 -11.58
CA ILE A 26 -6.08 19.92 -11.60
C ILE A 26 -5.36 21.18 -11.09
N GLU A 27 -5.82 22.36 -11.50
CA GLU A 27 -5.25 23.64 -11.10
C GLU A 27 -5.35 23.85 -9.60
N GLN A 28 -6.52 23.53 -9.01
CA GLN A 28 -6.72 23.67 -7.58
C GLN A 28 -5.80 22.74 -6.78
N GLN A 29 -5.61 21.50 -7.25
CA GLN A 29 -4.68 20.55 -6.65
C GLN A 29 -3.23 21.08 -6.72
N LEU A 30 -2.78 21.49 -7.90
CA LEU A 30 -1.42 22.04 -8.09
C LEU A 30 -1.19 23.36 -7.34
N ASP A 31 -2.23 24.17 -7.12
CA ASP A 31 -2.14 25.37 -6.31
C ASP A 31 -1.86 25.04 -4.83
N TYR A 32 -2.40 23.93 -4.30
CA TYR A 32 -2.01 23.42 -2.98
C TYR A 32 -0.55 22.94 -2.97
N VAL A 33 -0.12 22.17 -3.97
CA VAL A 33 1.28 21.71 -4.09
C VAL A 33 2.25 22.90 -4.07
N ARG A 34 1.96 23.92 -4.87
CA ARG A 34 2.75 25.16 -4.91
C ARG A 34 2.71 25.90 -3.58
N ASP A 35 1.54 26.03 -2.95
CA ASP A 35 1.39 26.74 -1.68
C ASP A 35 2.11 26.05 -0.51
N LEU A 36 2.21 24.71 -0.52
CA LEU A 36 3.04 23.94 0.42
C LEU A 36 4.54 24.17 0.23
N GLY A 37 4.96 24.75 -0.90
CA GLY A 37 6.37 24.90 -1.28
C GLY A 37 6.97 23.66 -1.94
N MET A 38 6.15 22.64 -2.25
CA MET A 38 6.56 21.42 -2.92
C MET A 38 6.78 21.66 -4.43
N LYS A 39 7.66 20.86 -5.02
CA LYS A 39 8.10 20.98 -6.41
C LYS A 39 7.80 19.77 -7.27
N SER A 40 7.27 18.70 -6.69
CA SER A 40 6.92 17.47 -7.40
C SER A 40 5.51 17.00 -7.01
N TYR A 41 4.75 16.53 -7.98
CA TYR A 41 3.44 15.89 -7.79
C TYR A 41 3.46 14.50 -8.40
N ARG A 42 3.41 13.47 -7.54
CA ARG A 42 3.45 12.05 -7.93
C ARG A 42 2.04 11.56 -8.23
N VAL A 43 1.86 10.94 -9.39
CA VAL A 43 0.52 10.55 -9.89
C VAL A 43 0.53 9.20 -10.61
N ASN A 44 -0.52 8.43 -10.39
CA ASN A 44 -0.66 7.09 -10.99
C ASN A 44 -1.18 7.16 -12.43
N ILE A 45 -0.60 6.33 -13.30
CA ILE A 45 -1.00 6.15 -14.70
C ILE A 45 -1.05 4.65 -15.02
N SER A 46 -2.25 4.13 -15.28
CA SER A 46 -2.45 2.70 -15.57
C SER A 46 -2.80 2.38 -17.01
N SER A 47 -3.12 3.39 -17.83
CA SER A 47 -3.48 3.21 -19.24
C SER A 47 -2.98 4.38 -20.09
N ALA A 48 -2.70 4.10 -21.35
CA ALA A 48 -2.43 5.10 -22.39
C ALA A 48 -3.62 6.05 -22.61
N ASP A 49 -4.84 5.65 -22.26
CA ASP A 49 -6.04 6.50 -22.38
C ASP A 49 -5.96 7.74 -21.47
N SER A 50 -5.22 7.65 -20.37
CA SER A 50 -4.97 8.77 -19.45
C SER A 50 -3.94 9.77 -19.99
N ALA A 51 -3.32 9.52 -21.14
CA ALA A 51 -2.24 10.34 -21.66
C ALA A 51 -2.68 11.78 -21.99
N THR A 52 -3.92 12.01 -22.41
CA THR A 52 -4.40 13.40 -22.62
C THR A 52 -4.52 14.15 -21.29
N LYS A 53 -5.09 13.52 -20.26
CA LYS A 53 -5.17 14.10 -18.91
C LYS A 53 -3.79 14.32 -18.29
N LEU A 54 -2.85 13.40 -18.52
CA LEU A 54 -1.46 13.57 -18.08
C LEU A 54 -0.79 14.76 -18.78
N ALA A 55 -1.04 14.98 -20.08
CA ALA A 55 -0.49 16.14 -20.79
C ALA A 55 -1.04 17.48 -20.25
N GLU A 56 -2.34 17.53 -19.94
CA GLU A 56 -2.96 18.68 -19.27
C GLU A 56 -2.32 18.95 -17.90
N LEU A 57 -2.13 17.89 -17.10
CA LEU A 57 -1.48 17.97 -15.79
C LEU A 57 -0.03 18.44 -15.89
N VAL A 58 0.75 17.89 -16.82
CA VAL A 58 2.15 18.27 -17.06
C VAL A 58 2.25 19.75 -17.46
N LYS A 59 1.37 20.21 -18.36
CA LYS A 59 1.32 21.61 -18.76
C LYS A 59 0.99 22.51 -17.56
N ALA A 60 -0.07 22.20 -16.81
CA ALA A 60 -0.49 22.97 -15.65
C ALA A 60 0.57 22.97 -14.53
N GLY A 61 1.31 21.86 -14.39
CA GLY A 61 2.44 21.73 -13.47
C GLY A 61 3.61 22.63 -13.86
N LYS A 62 4.01 22.63 -15.14
CA LYS A 62 5.06 23.50 -15.67
C LYS A 62 4.76 24.99 -15.42
N GLU A 63 3.52 25.41 -15.67
CA GLU A 63 3.06 26.79 -15.39
C GLU A 63 3.17 27.20 -13.91
N ARG A 64 3.20 26.22 -12.99
CA ARG A 64 3.29 26.43 -11.54
C ARG A 64 4.67 26.10 -10.97
N GLY A 65 5.63 25.69 -11.80
CA GLY A 65 6.94 25.21 -11.35
C GLY A 65 6.85 23.93 -10.51
N VAL A 66 5.89 23.07 -10.83
CA VAL A 66 5.69 21.74 -10.22
C VAL A 66 5.96 20.68 -11.29
N GLN A 67 6.95 19.82 -11.04
CA GLN A 67 7.24 18.66 -11.89
C GLN A 67 6.23 17.56 -11.61
N ILE A 68 5.81 16.85 -12.65
CA ILE A 68 4.95 15.67 -12.51
C ILE A 68 5.84 14.44 -12.51
N LEU A 69 5.74 13.63 -11.45
CA LEU A 69 6.35 12.30 -11.36
C LEU A 69 5.27 11.25 -11.66
N PRO A 70 5.12 10.81 -12.92
CA PRO A 70 4.19 9.74 -13.23
C PRO A 70 4.73 8.39 -12.75
N VAL A 71 3.81 7.57 -12.23
CA VAL A 71 4.03 6.18 -11.86
C VAL A 71 3.27 5.31 -12.85
N ILE A 72 3.98 4.50 -13.64
CA ILE A 72 3.33 3.54 -14.55
C ILE A 72 2.93 2.31 -13.73
N ILE A 73 1.62 2.10 -13.58
CA ILE A 73 1.04 0.96 -12.85
C ILE A 73 0.12 0.21 -13.81
N PRO A 74 0.65 -0.71 -14.64
CA PRO A 74 -0.14 -1.44 -15.61
C PRO A 74 -1.31 -2.20 -14.96
N ASP A 75 -2.52 -2.15 -15.54
CA ASP A 75 -3.63 -3.04 -15.16
C ASP A 75 -3.38 -4.40 -15.82
N LEU A 76 -2.85 -5.36 -15.07
CA LEU A 76 -2.44 -6.69 -15.54
C LEU A 76 -3.06 -7.78 -14.69
N ASP A 77 -3.43 -8.90 -15.30
CA ASP A 77 -3.85 -10.09 -14.58
C ASP A 77 -2.64 -10.98 -14.25
N LEU A 78 -1.96 -10.64 -13.15
CA LEU A 78 -0.79 -11.38 -12.67
C LEU A 78 -1.10 -12.85 -12.33
N ASP A 79 -2.35 -13.23 -12.10
CA ASP A 79 -2.68 -14.61 -11.74
C ASP A 79 -2.79 -15.50 -12.98
N ASN A 80 -3.43 -14.99 -14.04
CA ASN A 80 -3.75 -15.80 -15.22
C ASN A 80 -2.81 -15.58 -16.41
N GLU A 81 -2.14 -14.44 -16.52
CA GLU A 81 -1.29 -14.15 -17.67
C GLU A 81 0.08 -14.84 -17.59
N SER A 82 0.64 -15.11 -18.77
CA SER A 82 1.98 -15.68 -18.92
C SER A 82 3.07 -14.62 -18.67
N VAL A 83 4.28 -15.08 -18.35
CA VAL A 83 5.45 -14.20 -18.15
C VAL A 83 5.74 -13.36 -19.41
N ASP A 84 5.58 -13.95 -20.60
CA ASP A 84 5.84 -13.27 -21.87
C ASP A 84 4.76 -12.22 -22.19
N ASP A 85 3.49 -12.53 -21.94
CA ASP A 85 2.38 -11.59 -22.14
C ASP A 85 2.48 -10.40 -21.17
N LEU A 86 2.82 -10.66 -19.91
CA LEU A 86 3.04 -9.63 -18.90
C LEU A 86 4.17 -8.69 -19.29
N TYR A 87 5.29 -9.24 -19.75
CA TYR A 87 6.41 -8.45 -20.26
C TYR A 87 5.98 -7.59 -21.46
N ALA A 88 5.32 -8.20 -22.45
CA ALA A 88 4.92 -7.51 -23.68
C ALA A 88 3.93 -6.37 -23.43
N GLN A 89 2.94 -6.58 -22.55
CA GLN A 89 1.97 -5.55 -22.19
C GLN A 89 2.61 -4.40 -21.42
N ALA A 90 3.46 -4.71 -20.44
CA ALA A 90 4.21 -3.70 -19.68
C ALA A 90 5.12 -2.88 -20.61
N TYR A 91 5.84 -3.56 -21.50
CA TYR A 91 6.69 -2.92 -22.51
C TYR A 91 5.89 -1.99 -23.42
N HIS A 92 4.75 -2.47 -23.95
CA HIS A 92 3.91 -1.68 -24.84
C HIS A 92 3.37 -0.41 -24.15
N LEU A 93 2.87 -0.53 -22.92
CA LEU A 93 2.36 0.60 -22.16
C LEU A 93 3.45 1.64 -21.89
N ALA A 94 4.61 1.20 -21.39
CA ALA A 94 5.74 2.09 -21.13
C ALA A 94 6.26 2.74 -22.41
N SER A 95 6.40 1.98 -23.51
CA SER A 95 6.82 2.54 -24.81
C SER A 95 5.86 3.62 -25.28
N THR A 96 4.56 3.40 -25.16
CA THR A 96 3.52 4.36 -25.58
C THR A 96 3.57 5.65 -24.77
N LEU A 97 3.59 5.54 -23.43
CA LEU A 97 3.60 6.69 -22.53
C LEU A 97 4.92 7.44 -22.61
N VAL A 98 6.05 6.75 -22.44
CA VAL A 98 7.37 7.39 -22.42
C VAL A 98 7.68 8.03 -23.77
N SER A 99 7.32 7.42 -24.91
CA SER A 99 7.54 8.04 -26.23
C SER A 99 6.79 9.35 -26.39
N ARG A 100 5.55 9.42 -25.91
CA ARG A 100 4.71 10.63 -25.99
C ARG A 100 5.28 11.79 -25.18
N PHE A 101 5.94 11.49 -24.06
CA PHE A 101 6.31 12.46 -23.04
C PHE A 101 7.82 12.64 -22.87
N LYS A 102 8.66 12.03 -23.71
CA LYS A 102 10.12 12.04 -23.56
C LYS A 102 10.73 13.44 -23.46
N ASP A 103 10.12 14.44 -24.10
CA ASP A 103 10.59 15.83 -24.08
C ASP A 103 10.07 16.61 -22.85
N ASP A 104 9.04 16.09 -22.19
CA ASP A 104 8.36 16.73 -21.06
C ASP A 104 8.72 16.13 -19.70
N ILE A 105 8.96 14.81 -19.65
CA ILE A 105 9.14 14.02 -18.43
C ILE A 105 10.44 13.21 -18.54
N ARG A 106 11.37 13.48 -17.63
CA ARG A 106 12.72 12.89 -17.63
C ARG A 106 12.97 11.85 -16.54
N VAL A 107 11.99 11.67 -15.64
CA VAL A 107 12.01 10.62 -14.62
C VAL A 107 10.63 9.97 -14.59
N TRP A 108 10.61 8.64 -14.66
CA TRP A 108 9.41 7.83 -14.53
C TRP A 108 9.58 6.87 -13.38
N GLU A 109 8.56 6.75 -12.54
CA GLU A 109 8.48 5.63 -11.63
C GLU A 109 7.78 4.46 -12.33
N LEU A 110 8.36 3.28 -12.22
CA LEU A 110 7.99 2.11 -13.00
C LEU A 110 7.57 0.97 -12.07
N GLY A 111 6.29 0.66 -12.10
CA GLY A 111 5.64 -0.20 -11.11
C GLY A 111 5.33 0.58 -9.82
N ASN A 112 4.55 -0.06 -8.95
CA ASN A 112 4.30 0.40 -7.60
C ASN A 112 4.08 -0.83 -6.73
N GLU A 113 5.00 -1.10 -5.78
CA GLU A 113 4.87 -2.19 -4.81
C GLU A 113 4.61 -3.59 -5.41
N MET A 114 5.11 -3.83 -6.62
CA MET A 114 4.82 -5.05 -7.38
C MET A 114 5.31 -6.31 -6.66
N GLU A 115 6.36 -6.19 -5.84
CA GLU A 115 6.94 -7.30 -5.09
C GLU A 115 6.00 -7.86 -4.02
N ASN A 116 5.00 -7.09 -3.56
CA ASN A 116 3.96 -7.59 -2.66
C ASN A 116 3.25 -8.80 -3.25
N TYR A 117 3.05 -8.83 -4.57
CA TYR A 117 2.45 -9.97 -5.26
C TYR A 117 3.28 -11.24 -5.10
N ALA A 118 4.60 -11.12 -4.98
CA ALA A 118 5.52 -12.24 -4.92
C ALA A 118 5.90 -12.66 -3.51
N ILE A 119 5.41 -12.00 -2.45
CA ILE A 119 5.73 -12.38 -1.07
C ILE A 119 5.30 -13.82 -0.80
N LEU A 120 6.22 -14.58 -0.22
CA LEU A 120 6.02 -15.96 0.17
C LEU A 120 4.96 -16.03 1.27
N MET A 121 3.93 -16.81 1.01
CA MET A 121 2.80 -17.05 1.89
C MET A 121 3.01 -18.34 2.68
N PRO A 122 2.35 -18.50 3.85
CA PRO A 122 2.55 -19.66 4.70
C PRO A 122 2.21 -20.97 3.96
N CYS A 123 2.90 -22.06 4.30
CA CYS A 123 2.87 -23.35 3.61
C CYS A 123 3.44 -23.39 2.17
N GLU A 124 3.82 -22.27 1.55
CA GLU A 124 4.44 -22.29 0.23
C GLU A 124 5.87 -22.85 0.29
N MET A 125 6.30 -23.49 -0.80
CA MET A 125 7.65 -24.04 -0.90
C MET A 125 8.64 -22.94 -1.30
N ARG A 126 9.75 -22.84 -0.55
CA ARG A 126 10.91 -22.04 -0.95
C ARG A 126 11.66 -22.71 -2.10
N ASP A 127 12.52 -21.94 -2.77
CA ASP A 127 13.40 -22.45 -3.83
C ASP A 127 14.33 -23.59 -3.35
N SER A 128 14.63 -23.64 -2.05
CA SER A 128 15.40 -24.71 -1.42
C SER A 128 14.64 -26.04 -1.26
N GLY A 129 13.35 -26.08 -1.61
CA GLY A 129 12.46 -27.21 -1.35
C GLY A 129 11.95 -27.31 0.10
N ILE A 130 12.37 -26.39 0.97
CA ILE A 130 11.88 -26.31 2.35
C ILE A 130 10.55 -25.55 2.36
N GLN A 131 9.54 -26.15 3.00
CA GLN A 131 8.25 -25.51 3.18
C GLN A 131 8.36 -24.34 4.16
N TYR A 132 7.79 -23.19 3.78
CA TYR A 132 7.62 -22.06 4.67
C TYR A 132 6.58 -22.40 5.74
N ASN A 133 6.89 -22.08 7.00
CA ASN A 133 6.09 -22.53 8.13
C ASN A 133 4.64 -22.06 7.99
N CYS A 134 3.71 -23.01 7.99
CA CYS A 134 2.27 -22.75 7.91
C CYS A 134 1.74 -21.88 9.06
N SER A 135 2.43 -21.84 10.20
CA SER A 135 2.03 -21.04 11.36
C SER A 135 2.60 -19.61 11.36
N TRP A 136 3.37 -19.22 10.33
CA TRP A 136 3.84 -17.85 10.18
C TRP A 136 2.87 -17.01 9.37
N GLY A 137 3.01 -15.69 9.42
CA GLY A 137 2.37 -14.77 8.46
C GLY A 137 3.17 -14.67 7.15
N PRO A 138 2.74 -13.79 6.22
CA PRO A 138 3.50 -13.46 5.02
C PRO A 138 4.97 -13.17 5.35
N ALA A 139 5.88 -13.61 4.50
CA ALA A 139 7.31 -13.37 4.71
C ALA A 139 7.65 -11.88 4.65
N SER A 140 8.70 -11.46 5.38
CA SER A 140 9.02 -10.04 5.59
C SER A 140 9.71 -9.34 4.41
N GLY A 141 9.99 -10.04 3.31
CA GLY A 141 10.70 -9.49 2.14
C GLY A 141 12.18 -9.12 2.37
N THR A 142 12.73 -9.41 3.56
CA THR A 142 14.12 -9.07 3.93
C THR A 142 15.19 -9.99 3.36
N GLU A 143 14.80 -11.15 2.81
CA GLU A 143 15.66 -12.18 2.21
C GLU A 143 15.11 -12.58 0.83
N THR A 144 15.96 -13.01 -0.10
CA THR A 144 15.49 -13.42 -1.42
C THR A 144 14.57 -14.64 -1.35
N SER A 145 14.75 -15.52 -0.36
CA SER A 145 13.86 -16.64 -0.06
C SER A 145 12.50 -16.25 0.52
N HIS A 146 12.24 -14.97 0.78
CA HIS A 146 10.93 -14.46 1.21
C HIS A 146 9.99 -14.15 0.04
N TYR A 147 10.42 -14.45 -1.19
CA TYR A 147 9.58 -14.32 -2.38
C TYR A 147 9.35 -15.69 -3.02
N PHE A 148 8.11 -15.96 -3.40
CA PHE A 148 7.73 -17.15 -4.13
C PHE A 148 8.11 -17.01 -5.61
N SER A 149 9.08 -17.79 -6.06
CA SER A 149 9.70 -17.61 -7.38
C SER A 149 8.75 -17.65 -8.58
N PRO A 150 7.71 -18.49 -8.64
CA PRO A 150 6.73 -18.42 -9.72
C PRO A 150 6.02 -17.06 -9.82
N ARG A 151 5.63 -16.46 -8.69
CA ARG A 151 5.04 -15.11 -8.66
C ARG A 151 6.10 -14.03 -8.91
N TRP A 152 7.33 -14.22 -8.42
CA TRP A 152 8.44 -13.32 -8.71
C TRP A 152 8.77 -13.24 -10.20
N ALA A 153 8.76 -14.35 -10.93
CA ALA A 153 9.02 -14.34 -12.38
C ALA A 153 8.05 -13.43 -13.15
N LYS A 154 6.78 -13.38 -12.71
CA LYS A 154 5.76 -12.48 -13.27
C LYS A 154 6.05 -11.01 -12.92
N VAL A 155 6.37 -10.72 -11.65
CA VAL A 155 6.80 -9.36 -11.22
C VAL A 155 8.02 -8.90 -12.01
N SER A 156 9.02 -9.77 -12.16
CA SER A 156 10.25 -9.52 -12.89
C SER A 156 9.98 -9.21 -14.36
N ALA A 157 9.10 -9.96 -15.02
CA ALA A 157 8.69 -9.68 -16.39
C ALA A 157 8.06 -8.29 -16.55
N VAL A 158 7.16 -7.88 -15.65
CA VAL A 158 6.54 -6.55 -15.71
C VAL A 158 7.58 -5.46 -15.51
N LEU A 159 8.38 -5.53 -14.44
CA LEU A 159 9.41 -4.52 -14.15
C LEU A 159 10.44 -4.43 -15.28
N ARG A 160 10.89 -5.58 -15.81
CA ARG A 160 11.81 -5.62 -16.95
C ARG A 160 11.18 -5.01 -18.20
N GLY A 161 9.93 -5.33 -18.52
CA GLY A 161 9.21 -4.76 -19.66
C GLY A 161 9.10 -3.24 -19.59
N LEU A 162 8.76 -2.70 -18.41
CA LEU A 162 8.75 -1.25 -18.17
C LEU A 162 10.13 -0.62 -18.38
N SER A 163 11.18 -1.20 -17.77
CA SER A 163 12.55 -0.70 -17.86
C SER A 163 13.09 -0.71 -19.29
N ASP A 164 12.97 -1.86 -19.98
CA ASP A 164 13.52 -2.05 -21.32
C ASP A 164 12.82 -1.15 -22.33
N ALA A 165 11.51 -0.94 -22.21
CA ALA A 165 10.78 0.00 -23.04
C ALA A 165 11.27 1.45 -22.82
N THR A 166 11.43 1.89 -21.57
CA THR A 166 11.96 3.23 -21.28
C THR A 166 13.34 3.43 -21.90
N ILE A 167 14.22 2.42 -21.81
CA ILE A 167 15.58 2.47 -22.38
C ILE A 167 15.56 2.49 -23.90
N ALA A 168 14.67 1.71 -24.52
CA ALA A 168 14.51 1.68 -25.97
C ALA A 168 14.00 3.01 -26.54
N VAL A 169 13.14 3.72 -25.80
CA VAL A 169 12.63 5.04 -26.19
C VAL A 169 13.73 6.11 -26.06
N ASP A 170 14.36 6.19 -24.89
CA ASP A 170 15.47 7.11 -24.64
C ASP A 170 16.27 6.65 -23.40
N PRO A 171 17.51 6.17 -23.56
CA PRO A 171 18.31 5.65 -22.46
C PRO A 171 18.67 6.71 -21.40
N THR A 172 18.51 7.99 -21.71
CA THR A 172 18.79 9.10 -20.78
C THR A 172 17.58 9.46 -19.90
N ILE A 173 16.43 8.80 -20.07
CA ILE A 173 15.29 8.91 -19.15
C ILE A 173 15.56 8.06 -17.91
N ARG A 174 15.46 8.68 -16.74
CA ARG A 174 15.72 8.00 -15.46
C ARG A 174 14.53 7.13 -15.05
N LYS A 175 14.83 5.93 -14.59
CA LYS A 175 13.88 4.91 -14.14
C LYS A 175 13.94 4.81 -12.62
N ALA A 176 12.89 5.25 -11.95
CA ALA A 176 12.70 5.06 -10.53
C ALA A 176 11.94 3.74 -10.30
N MET A 177 12.45 2.87 -9.44
CA MET A 177 11.87 1.57 -9.13
C MET A 177 12.14 1.20 -7.68
N GLY A 178 11.19 0.55 -7.04
CA GLY A 178 11.31 0.21 -5.64
C GLY A 178 10.19 -0.66 -5.13
N THR A 179 9.99 -0.60 -3.81
CA THR A 179 9.19 -1.55 -3.05
C THR A 179 8.25 -0.81 -2.11
N ALA A 180 7.27 -1.53 -1.54
CA ALA A 180 6.34 -1.06 -0.51
C ALA A 180 6.99 -0.62 0.81
N GLY A 181 8.32 -0.63 0.87
CA GLY A 181 9.08 -0.42 2.10
C GLY A 181 9.03 -1.60 3.05
N TRP A 182 8.95 -1.31 4.35
CA TRP A 182 8.68 -2.28 5.44
C TRP A 182 9.54 -3.55 5.46
N GLY A 183 10.77 -3.47 4.99
CA GLY A 183 11.72 -4.59 5.01
C GLY A 183 11.83 -5.35 3.69
N HIS A 184 11.12 -4.94 2.63
CA HIS A 184 11.14 -5.58 1.30
C HIS A 184 12.44 -5.33 0.50
N ARG A 185 13.57 -5.16 1.20
CA ARG A 185 14.87 -4.86 0.63
C ARG A 185 15.40 -5.95 -0.32
N ALA A 186 15.01 -7.22 -0.12
CA ALA A 186 15.54 -8.29 -0.96
C ALA A 186 14.90 -8.36 -2.35
N ALA A 187 13.79 -7.64 -2.59
CA ALA A 187 13.30 -7.42 -3.95
C ALA A 187 14.35 -6.73 -4.83
N PHE A 188 15.10 -5.75 -4.30
CA PHE A 188 16.21 -5.14 -5.05
C PHE A 188 17.30 -6.15 -5.40
N THR A 189 17.57 -7.10 -4.50
CA THR A 189 18.56 -8.16 -4.77
C THR A 189 18.08 -9.06 -5.89
N ARG A 190 16.81 -9.45 -5.89
CA ARG A 190 16.23 -10.23 -6.99
C ARG A 190 16.16 -9.43 -8.30
N MET A 191 15.87 -8.14 -8.26
CA MET A 191 15.92 -7.26 -9.44
C MET A 191 17.34 -7.22 -10.05
N LEU A 192 18.38 -7.14 -9.23
CA LEU A 192 19.78 -7.23 -9.70
C LEU A 192 20.07 -8.60 -10.34
N GLN A 193 19.63 -9.69 -9.71
CA GLN A 193 19.83 -11.06 -10.20
C GLN A 193 19.17 -11.28 -11.57
N ASP A 194 17.99 -10.69 -11.77
CA ASP A 194 17.23 -10.79 -13.02
C ASP A 194 17.68 -9.77 -14.09
N GLY A 195 18.69 -8.95 -13.78
CA GLY A 195 19.24 -7.96 -14.71
C GLY A 195 18.32 -6.77 -15.00
N ILE A 196 17.34 -6.49 -14.12
CA ILE A 196 16.47 -5.32 -14.25
C ILE A 196 17.29 -4.06 -14.04
N ARG A 197 17.14 -3.09 -14.93
CA ARG A 197 17.91 -1.83 -14.89
C ARG A 197 17.03 -0.70 -14.36
N TRP A 198 17.50 -0.01 -13.33
CA TRP A 198 16.88 1.22 -12.83
C TRP A 198 17.98 2.25 -12.52
N ASP A 199 17.61 3.49 -12.23
CA ASP A 199 18.55 4.57 -11.91
C ASP A 199 18.34 5.14 -10.51
N ILE A 200 17.13 5.01 -9.95
CA ILE A 200 16.74 5.57 -8.66
C ILE A 200 16.03 4.50 -7.84
N SER A 201 16.53 4.24 -6.64
CA SER A 201 15.94 3.26 -5.72
C SER A 201 14.81 3.93 -4.93
N VAL A 202 13.60 3.40 -5.07
CA VAL A 202 12.39 3.94 -4.46
C VAL A 202 12.05 3.20 -3.16
N TRP A 203 11.61 3.93 -2.13
CA TRP A 203 11.18 3.35 -0.86
C TRP A 203 9.92 4.05 -0.34
N HIS A 204 9.04 3.30 0.32
CA HIS A 204 7.86 3.83 1.02
C HIS A 204 8.03 3.76 2.54
N LEU A 205 7.51 4.74 3.27
CA LEU A 205 7.74 4.88 4.71
C LEU A 205 6.53 5.44 5.48
N TYR A 206 5.85 4.56 6.21
CA TYR A 206 4.67 4.92 7.01
C TYR A 206 4.93 4.92 8.52
N GLY A 207 6.19 4.83 8.96
CA GLY A 207 6.56 4.86 10.37
C GLY A 207 7.93 4.25 10.65
N GLY A 208 8.43 4.46 11.86
CA GLY A 208 9.75 3.96 12.29
C GLY A 208 10.94 4.72 11.69
N ASP A 209 12.14 4.23 11.97
CA ASP A 209 13.39 4.78 11.45
C ASP A 209 13.85 3.97 10.22
N PRO A 210 13.97 4.58 9.03
CA PRO A 210 14.37 3.89 7.80
C PRO A 210 15.89 3.64 7.70
N GLU A 211 16.71 3.95 8.72
CA GLU A 211 18.17 3.94 8.60
C GLU A 211 18.74 2.64 8.04
N GLU A 212 18.27 1.49 8.54
CA GLU A 212 18.75 0.19 8.07
C GLU A 212 18.38 -0.08 6.61
N ALA A 213 17.21 0.37 6.16
CA ALA A 213 16.83 0.31 4.76
C ALA A 213 17.72 1.23 3.91
N PHE A 214 17.98 2.47 4.37
CA PHE A 214 18.82 3.42 3.65
C PHE A 214 20.28 3.00 3.57
N LYS A 215 20.83 2.39 4.64
CA LYS A 215 22.15 1.73 4.60
C LYS A 215 22.22 0.69 3.50
N PHE A 216 21.21 -0.19 3.41
CA PHE A 216 21.14 -1.18 2.35
C PHE A 216 21.02 -0.54 0.96
N LEU A 217 20.09 0.40 0.76
CA LEU A 217 19.86 1.04 -0.53
C LEU A 217 21.09 1.81 -1.02
N ALA A 218 21.84 2.45 -0.11
CA ALA A 218 23.09 3.13 -0.43
C ALA A 218 24.14 2.17 -1.01
N THR A 219 24.15 0.90 -0.61
CA THR A 219 25.06 -0.11 -1.19
C THR A 219 24.79 -0.40 -2.66
N LEU A 220 23.59 -0.07 -3.17
CA LEU A 220 23.23 -0.23 -4.58
C LEU A 220 23.89 0.83 -5.47
N GLY A 221 24.51 1.86 -4.87
CA GLY A 221 25.24 2.91 -5.60
C GLY A 221 24.33 3.82 -6.42
N ARG A 222 23.07 3.98 -6.00
CA ARG A 222 22.03 4.75 -6.70
C ARG A 222 21.37 5.74 -5.74
N PRO A 223 20.88 6.90 -6.24
CA PRO A 223 20.08 7.79 -5.43
C PRO A 223 18.85 7.13 -4.84
N ILE A 224 18.44 7.61 -3.66
CA ILE A 224 17.25 7.13 -2.95
C ILE A 224 16.15 8.19 -3.08
N TRP A 225 14.96 7.78 -3.51
CA TRP A 225 13.75 8.59 -3.48
C TRP A 225 12.73 7.94 -2.56
N LEU A 226 12.19 8.71 -1.61
CA LEU A 226 11.01 8.32 -0.87
C LEU A 226 9.79 8.77 -1.68
N THR A 227 9.06 7.86 -2.31
CA THR A 227 7.93 8.25 -3.17
C THR A 227 6.60 8.19 -2.44
N GLU A 228 6.58 7.62 -1.24
CA GLU A 228 5.46 7.69 -0.32
C GLU A 228 5.96 7.77 1.13
N PHE A 229 5.49 8.74 1.89
CA PHE A 229 5.61 8.74 3.34
C PHE A 229 4.46 9.47 4.03
N ASN A 230 4.09 9.02 5.23
CA ASN A 230 3.21 9.76 6.13
C ASN A 230 3.46 9.32 7.59
N HIS A 231 2.78 9.99 8.52
CA HIS A 231 2.56 9.45 9.85
C HIS A 231 1.70 8.17 9.76
N ALA A 232 2.06 7.16 10.56
CA ALA A 232 1.32 5.91 10.63
C ALA A 232 -0.17 6.19 10.92
N GLY A 233 -1.07 5.61 10.12
CA GLY A 233 -2.51 5.81 10.29
C GLY A 233 -3.04 7.19 9.89
N GLY A 234 -2.23 8.06 9.29
CA GLY A 234 -2.65 9.41 8.90
C GLY A 234 -3.13 10.22 10.09
N SER A 235 -4.37 10.73 10.06
CA SER A 235 -4.98 11.43 11.20
C SER A 235 -5.95 10.60 12.03
N GLN A 236 -5.90 9.26 11.98
CA GLN A 236 -6.79 8.39 12.76
C GLN A 236 -6.65 8.58 14.28
N GLU A 237 -5.43 8.82 14.76
CA GLU A 237 -5.15 9.10 16.18
C GLU A 237 -5.25 10.61 16.52
N GLY A 238 -5.62 11.42 15.54
CA GLY A 238 -5.77 12.87 15.65
C GLY A 238 -4.88 13.65 14.69
N GLU A 239 -5.37 14.80 14.23
CA GLU A 239 -4.66 15.57 13.21
C GLU A 239 -3.43 16.31 13.73
N SER A 240 -3.38 16.61 15.03
CA SER A 240 -2.18 17.15 15.67
C SER A 240 -1.06 16.11 15.71
N GLN A 241 -1.40 14.85 15.99
CA GLN A 241 -0.46 13.73 15.97
C GLN A 241 0.10 13.50 14.56
N GLN A 242 -0.76 13.56 13.53
CA GLN A 242 -0.32 13.55 12.13
C GLN A 242 0.69 14.68 11.85
N ALA A 243 0.38 15.90 12.28
CA ALA A 243 1.24 17.06 12.06
C ALA A 243 2.61 16.90 12.73
N ASP A 244 2.64 16.50 14.01
CA ASP A 244 3.87 16.30 14.76
C ASP A 244 4.71 15.15 14.18
N GLY A 245 4.05 14.04 13.82
CA GLY A 245 4.69 12.88 13.19
C GLY A 245 5.32 13.22 11.85
N LEU A 246 4.64 14.01 11.02
CA LEU A 246 5.18 14.47 9.73
C LEU A 246 6.39 15.38 9.91
N VAL A 247 6.35 16.32 10.87
CA VAL A 247 7.50 17.21 11.15
C VAL A 247 8.71 16.39 11.63
N GLN A 248 8.49 15.41 12.51
CA GLN A 248 9.55 14.50 12.98
C GLN A 248 10.14 13.71 11.81
N MET A 249 9.30 13.12 10.96
CA MET A 249 9.72 12.35 9.79
C MET A 249 10.52 13.22 8.81
N MET A 250 10.01 14.40 8.44
CA MET A 250 10.71 15.29 7.52
C MET A 250 12.07 15.76 8.08
N THR A 251 12.16 15.99 9.40
CA THR A 251 13.43 16.31 10.07
C THR A 251 14.40 15.14 10.00
N LEU A 252 13.91 13.91 10.19
CA LEU A 252 14.71 12.69 10.05
C LEU A 252 15.23 12.52 8.62
N LEU A 253 14.38 12.70 7.60
CA LEU A 253 14.76 12.58 6.19
C LEU A 253 15.85 13.58 5.78
N ARG A 254 15.80 14.82 6.27
CA ARG A 254 16.90 15.79 6.06
C ARG A 254 18.24 15.31 6.61
N ARG A 255 18.24 14.65 7.78
CA ARG A 255 19.47 14.09 8.35
C ARG A 255 20.04 12.95 7.49
N TYR A 256 19.18 12.24 6.77
CA TYR A 256 19.54 11.13 5.89
C TYR A 256 19.87 11.52 4.46
N GLN A 257 19.68 12.79 4.09
CA GLN A 257 20.04 13.34 2.78
C GLN A 257 21.49 13.03 2.41
N SER A 258 22.45 13.59 3.16
CA SER A 258 23.88 13.44 2.85
C SER A 258 24.44 12.04 3.13
N PRO A 259 24.09 11.36 4.25
CA PRO A 259 24.68 10.04 4.55
C PRO A 259 24.29 8.94 3.58
N TYR A 260 23.08 9.00 2.99
CA TYR A 260 22.53 7.92 2.18
C TYR A 260 22.20 8.30 0.73
N GLY A 261 22.40 9.57 0.34
CA GLY A 261 22.06 10.02 -1.01
C GLY A 261 20.54 10.07 -1.26
N LEU A 262 19.78 10.45 -0.23
CA LEU A 262 18.34 10.70 -0.36
C LEU A 262 18.13 12.04 -1.10
N GLU A 263 17.51 12.01 -2.27
CA GLU A 263 17.35 13.17 -3.16
C GLU A 263 15.93 13.77 -3.13
N ALA A 264 14.91 12.94 -2.93
CA ALA A 264 13.51 13.36 -2.96
C ALA A 264 12.66 12.64 -1.89
N ALA A 265 11.62 13.31 -1.41
CA ALA A 265 10.57 12.69 -0.60
C ALA A 265 9.18 13.21 -0.96
N HIS A 266 8.21 12.31 -1.14
CA HIS A 266 6.84 12.61 -1.50
C HIS A 266 5.87 12.15 -0.42
N LEU A 267 5.13 13.11 0.14
CA LEU A 267 4.13 12.83 1.17
C LEU A 267 2.92 12.12 0.57
N TYR A 268 2.40 11.08 1.22
CA TYR A 268 1.19 10.37 0.81
C TYR A 268 0.05 10.67 1.80
N GLU A 269 -0.90 11.58 1.53
CA GLU A 269 -1.14 12.26 0.26
C GLU A 269 -1.75 13.68 0.40
N LEU A 270 -2.03 14.35 -0.73
CA LEU A 270 -2.42 15.75 -0.78
C LEU A 270 -3.79 16.02 -0.14
N LEU A 271 -4.80 15.25 -0.54
CA LEU A 271 -6.20 15.41 -0.15
C LEU A 271 -6.67 14.13 0.54
N ASP A 272 -7.56 14.25 1.53
CA ASP A 272 -8.17 13.07 2.14
C ASP A 272 -9.06 12.35 1.13
N GLU A 273 -9.17 11.03 1.29
CA GLU A 273 -10.06 10.18 0.51
C GLU A 273 -11.16 9.56 1.41
N PRO A 274 -12.08 10.37 1.96
CA PRO A 274 -12.99 9.96 3.04
C PRO A 274 -13.94 8.80 2.68
N TYR A 275 -14.04 8.44 1.41
CA TYR A 275 -14.82 7.28 0.97
C TYR A 275 -14.16 5.93 1.32
N TRP A 276 -12.88 5.90 1.71
CA TRP A 276 -12.22 4.70 2.25
C TRP A 276 -12.51 4.44 3.73
N ALA A 277 -13.20 5.36 4.42
CA ALA A 277 -13.38 5.28 5.87
C ALA A 277 -14.21 4.04 6.25
N PRO A 278 -13.75 3.21 7.22
CA PRO A 278 -12.84 3.59 8.31
C PRO A 278 -11.36 3.24 8.09
N SER A 279 -10.96 2.81 6.89
CA SER A 279 -9.54 2.57 6.57
C SER A 279 -8.70 3.81 6.81
N TYR A 280 -7.43 3.62 7.20
CA TYR A 280 -6.53 4.73 7.45
C TYR A 280 -6.26 5.57 6.20
N GLU A 281 -6.36 4.96 5.02
CA GLU A 281 -6.27 5.62 3.71
C GLU A 281 -7.19 6.85 3.62
N ALA A 282 -8.35 6.79 4.28
CA ALA A 282 -9.31 7.87 4.29
C ALA A 282 -8.80 9.17 4.92
N PHE A 283 -7.73 9.08 5.72
CA PHE A 283 -7.28 10.11 6.65
C PHE A 283 -5.81 10.52 6.42
N MET A 284 -5.22 10.12 5.29
CA MET A 284 -3.83 10.41 4.95
C MET A 284 -3.58 11.84 4.43
N GLY A 285 -4.62 12.51 3.94
CA GLY A 285 -4.55 13.82 3.30
C GLY A 285 -4.08 14.96 4.21
N LEU A 286 -3.56 16.03 3.60
CA LEU A 286 -3.31 17.32 4.27
C LEU A 286 -4.52 18.27 4.22
N VAL A 287 -5.46 18.02 3.30
CA VAL A 287 -6.67 18.81 3.11
C VAL A 287 -7.88 17.89 3.23
N ARG A 288 -8.82 18.24 4.11
CA ARG A 288 -10.07 17.50 4.27
C ARG A 288 -10.97 17.68 3.07
N LEU A 289 -11.71 16.63 2.73
CA LEU A 289 -12.78 16.68 1.75
C LEU A 289 -14.14 16.50 2.41
N LYS A 290 -15.17 17.08 1.79
CA LYS A 290 -16.58 16.81 2.10
C LYS A 290 -17.34 16.49 0.83
N LYS A 291 -18.30 15.56 0.93
CA LYS A 291 -19.20 15.24 -0.18
C LYS A 291 -20.22 16.36 -0.33
N ARG A 292 -20.42 16.83 -1.56
CA ARG A 292 -21.43 17.82 -1.93
C ARG A 292 -22.76 17.13 -2.22
N GLY A 293 -23.84 17.91 -2.22
CA GLY A 293 -25.20 17.41 -2.52
C GLY A 293 -25.37 16.83 -3.92
N ASP A 294 -24.49 17.17 -4.86
CA ASP A 294 -24.47 16.64 -6.23
C ASP A 294 -23.52 15.44 -6.41
N GLY A 295 -23.03 14.86 -5.32
CA GLY A 295 -22.18 13.67 -5.32
C GLY A 295 -20.70 13.92 -5.58
N LEU A 296 -20.31 15.15 -5.93
CA LEU A 296 -18.91 15.57 -6.11
C LEU A 296 -18.23 15.90 -4.78
N TRP A 297 -16.91 15.98 -4.76
CA TRP A 297 -16.13 16.40 -3.60
C TRP A 297 -15.82 17.90 -3.63
N ALA A 298 -15.68 18.48 -2.44
CA ALA A 298 -15.10 19.80 -2.25
C ALA A 298 -14.15 19.80 -1.04
N PRO A 299 -13.07 20.61 -1.07
CA PRO A 299 -12.28 20.87 0.11
C PRO A 299 -13.15 21.43 1.25
N SER A 300 -12.97 20.91 2.45
CA SER A 300 -13.67 21.35 3.67
C SER A 300 -12.75 22.04 4.68
N GLY A 301 -11.43 22.03 4.45
CA GLY A 301 -10.46 22.78 5.23
C GLY A 301 -9.08 22.10 5.28
N ARG A 302 -8.03 22.88 5.51
CA ARG A 302 -6.68 22.37 5.72
C ARG A 302 -6.58 21.71 7.11
N LYS A 303 -5.81 20.63 7.23
CA LYS A 303 -5.44 20.06 8.54
C LYS A 303 -4.26 20.83 9.14
N PRO A 304 -4.02 20.78 10.46
CA PRO A 304 -2.80 21.30 11.09
C PRO A 304 -1.51 20.82 10.41
N ALA A 305 -1.50 19.57 9.93
CA ALA A 305 -0.39 18.99 9.17
C ALA A 305 0.00 19.82 7.94
N TYR A 306 -0.96 20.44 7.24
CA TYR A 306 -0.70 21.27 6.06
C TYR A 306 0.25 22.43 6.40
N ASP A 307 -0.07 23.19 7.44
CA ASP A 307 0.72 24.36 7.84
C ASP A 307 2.06 23.94 8.47
N ALA A 308 2.08 22.82 9.21
CA ALA A 308 3.29 22.26 9.79
C ALA A 308 4.30 21.81 8.72
N VAL A 309 3.83 21.10 7.68
CA VAL A 309 4.64 20.68 6.53
C VAL A 309 5.15 21.91 5.75
N LYS A 310 4.26 22.86 5.43
CA LYS A 310 4.62 24.10 4.73
C LYS A 310 5.73 24.87 5.45
N LYS A 311 5.58 25.04 6.77
CA LYS A 311 6.60 25.69 7.62
C LYS A 311 7.91 24.91 7.63
N THR A 312 7.84 23.58 7.69
CA THR A 312 9.03 22.72 7.69
C THR A 312 9.81 22.82 6.38
N ILE A 313 9.13 22.86 5.23
CA ILE A 313 9.76 23.08 3.92
C ILE A 313 10.40 24.48 3.86
N ALA A 314 9.65 25.52 4.24
CA ALA A 314 10.15 26.90 4.23
C ALA A 314 11.40 27.08 5.11
N ASN A 315 11.45 26.44 6.28
CA ASN A 315 12.59 26.53 7.20
C ASN A 315 13.86 25.86 6.68
N GLY A 316 13.76 24.79 5.88
CA GLY A 316 14.95 24.16 5.27
C GLY A 316 15.62 25.05 4.22
N ASN A 317 14.82 25.85 3.52
CA ASN A 317 15.31 26.80 2.53
C ASN A 317 16.01 28.04 3.14
N ALA A 318 15.90 28.26 4.46
CA ALA A 318 16.42 29.46 5.14
C ALA A 318 17.89 29.36 5.59
N GLY A 319 18.60 28.26 5.29
CA GLY A 319 20.01 28.08 5.65
C GLY A 319 20.20 27.59 7.08
N SER A 320 21.07 26.58 7.22
CA SER A 320 21.42 25.92 8.46
C SER A 320 22.11 26.86 9.47
N ASN A 321 21.35 27.40 10.42
CA ASN A 321 21.90 27.87 11.68
C ASN A 321 21.53 26.87 12.76
N SER A 322 22.33 25.80 12.89
CA SER A 322 22.24 24.90 14.05
C SER A 322 22.79 25.60 15.30
N PRO A 323 22.04 25.65 16.41
CA PRO A 323 22.68 25.64 17.72
C PRO A 323 23.08 24.20 18.03
N THR A 324 24.38 23.97 18.20
CA THR A 324 24.94 22.77 18.82
C THR A 324 24.29 22.57 20.19
N ALA A 325 23.38 21.60 20.31
CA ALA A 325 22.92 21.11 21.60
C ALA A 325 23.75 19.87 21.96
N SER A 326 24.64 20.04 22.94
CA SER A 326 25.36 18.95 23.59
C SER A 326 24.37 17.99 24.24
N MET A 327 24.21 16.79 23.69
CA MET A 327 23.52 15.69 24.39
C MET A 327 24.40 15.27 25.58
N LYS A 328 23.96 15.61 26.79
CA LYS A 328 24.42 14.90 27.99
C LYS A 328 23.74 13.53 27.98
N SER A 329 24.56 12.48 27.92
CA SER A 329 24.17 11.09 28.06
C SER A 329 23.55 10.84 29.44
N SER A 330 22.33 10.29 29.48
CA SER A 330 21.81 9.63 30.67
C SER A 330 22.40 8.21 30.78
N PRO A 331 22.58 7.66 32.00
CA PRO A 331 23.19 6.34 32.17
C PRO A 331 22.25 5.22 31.73
N PRO A 332 22.78 4.02 31.42
CA PRO A 332 21.98 2.89 30.96
C PRO A 332 21.09 2.36 32.10
N ALA A 333 19.85 2.00 31.76
CA ALA A 333 18.96 1.30 32.67
C ALA A 333 19.46 -0.14 32.93
N ASP A 334 19.37 -0.53 34.19
CA ASP A 334 19.79 -1.80 34.78
C ASP A 334 19.08 -3.01 34.13
N GLN A 335 19.86 -3.93 33.56
CA GLN A 335 19.38 -5.10 32.78
C GLN A 335 19.21 -6.36 33.65
N THR A 336 18.48 -6.29 34.76
CA THR A 336 18.23 -7.49 35.60
C THR A 336 16.77 -7.79 35.91
N SER A 337 15.83 -7.36 35.06
CA SER A 337 14.45 -7.85 35.12
C SER A 337 14.04 -8.43 33.77
N VAL A 338 13.93 -9.76 33.72
CA VAL A 338 13.27 -10.49 32.63
C VAL A 338 11.87 -9.89 32.43
N PRO A 339 11.51 -9.39 31.23
CA PRO A 339 10.17 -8.91 30.98
C PRO A 339 9.18 -10.06 31.16
N ARG A 340 8.21 -9.89 32.08
CA ARG A 340 7.04 -10.77 32.12
C ARG A 340 6.32 -10.65 30.79
N VAL A 341 6.26 -11.77 30.06
CA VAL A 341 5.37 -11.94 28.90
C VAL A 341 3.95 -11.61 29.36
N PRO A 342 3.30 -10.56 28.82
CA PRO A 342 1.91 -10.29 29.09
C PRO A 342 1.09 -11.46 28.53
N SER A 343 0.19 -12.01 29.35
CA SER A 343 -0.82 -12.95 28.89
C SER A 343 -1.65 -12.31 27.78
N ILE A 344 -1.64 -12.91 26.59
CA ILE A 344 -2.42 -12.49 25.43
C ILE A 344 -3.92 -12.67 25.75
N SER A 345 -4.56 -11.62 26.24
CA SER A 345 -5.99 -11.42 26.02
C SER A 345 -6.13 -10.79 24.64
N GLY A 346 -6.69 -11.52 23.68
CA GLY A 346 -6.77 -11.12 22.27
C GLY A 346 -7.48 -9.80 22.05
N SER A 347 -6.72 -8.73 21.81
CA SER A 347 -7.22 -7.50 21.24
C SER A 347 -7.39 -7.69 19.74
N HIS A 348 -8.63 -7.72 19.25
CA HIS A 348 -8.89 -7.58 17.81
C HIS A 348 -8.42 -6.18 17.36
N PRO A 349 -7.47 -6.06 16.42
CA PRO A 349 -6.98 -4.76 15.92
C PRO A 349 -8.02 -3.98 15.09
N CYS A 350 -9.25 -4.49 14.96
CA CYS A 350 -10.37 -3.83 14.32
C CYS A 350 -11.67 -4.18 15.05
N SER A 351 -12.69 -3.33 14.92
CA SER A 351 -14.03 -3.54 15.49
C SER A 351 -15.10 -3.48 14.40
N LEU A 352 -15.98 -4.48 14.35
CA LEU A 352 -17.09 -4.50 13.39
C LEU A 352 -18.14 -3.40 13.66
N ASP A 353 -18.20 -2.89 14.89
CA ASP A 353 -19.10 -1.79 15.26
C ASP A 353 -18.59 -0.42 14.77
N ALA A 354 -17.32 -0.33 14.36
CA ALA A 354 -16.75 0.89 13.79
C ALA A 354 -17.19 1.15 12.34
N PHE A 355 -17.85 0.17 11.70
CA PHE A 355 -18.33 0.30 10.32
C PHE A 355 -19.72 0.92 10.29
N ASP A 356 -19.85 2.01 9.54
CA ASP A 356 -21.16 2.61 9.29
C ASP A 356 -21.97 1.71 8.35
N LYS A 357 -22.97 1.03 8.92
CA LYS A 357 -23.86 0.11 8.22
C LYS A 357 -24.82 0.82 7.24
N SER A 358 -24.86 2.15 7.25
CA SER A 358 -25.65 2.96 6.31
C SER A 358 -24.88 3.40 5.06
N VAL A 359 -23.54 3.30 5.07
CA VAL A 359 -22.67 3.74 3.96
C VAL A 359 -22.24 2.52 3.14
N PHE A 360 -22.80 2.42 1.94
CA PHE A 360 -22.45 1.37 0.99
C PHE A 360 -21.36 1.82 0.02
N ASN A 361 -20.20 1.18 0.08
CA ASN A 361 -19.18 1.23 -0.96
C ASN A 361 -18.28 -0.02 -0.90
N HIS A 362 -17.62 -0.36 -2.01
CA HIS A 362 -16.76 -1.56 -2.10
C HIS A 362 -15.60 -1.50 -1.10
N ALA A 363 -15.03 -0.33 -0.82
CA ALA A 363 -13.95 -0.19 0.16
C ALA A 363 -14.38 -0.65 1.56
N ASN A 364 -15.58 -0.29 1.98
CA ASN A 364 -16.16 -0.65 3.27
C ASN A 364 -16.50 -2.13 3.31
N GLN A 365 -17.02 -2.71 2.22
CA GLN A 365 -17.23 -4.15 2.12
C GLN A 365 -15.93 -4.92 2.30
N ILE A 366 -14.86 -4.51 1.61
CA ILE A 366 -13.54 -5.14 1.72
C ILE A 366 -13.00 -4.99 3.14
N ALA A 367 -12.96 -3.78 3.70
CA ALA A 367 -12.46 -3.57 5.05
C ALA A 367 -13.26 -4.34 6.11
N TYR A 368 -14.60 -4.42 5.95
CA TYR A 368 -15.47 -5.21 6.83
C TYR A 368 -15.16 -6.71 6.71
N ALA A 369 -14.97 -7.23 5.48
CA ALA A 369 -14.64 -8.63 5.24
C ALA A 369 -13.29 -9.02 5.87
N TYR A 370 -12.25 -8.19 5.70
CA TYR A 370 -10.95 -8.37 6.36
C TYR A 370 -11.09 -8.37 7.88
N CYS A 371 -11.86 -7.43 8.44
CA CYS A 371 -12.04 -7.37 9.89
C CYS A 371 -12.81 -8.59 10.44
N LEU A 372 -13.84 -9.05 9.71
CA LEU A 372 -14.65 -10.22 10.07
C LEU A 372 -13.85 -11.52 10.01
N ILE A 373 -13.18 -11.77 8.88
CA ILE A 373 -12.58 -13.08 8.58
C ILE A 373 -11.15 -13.17 9.11
N LEU A 374 -10.34 -12.14 8.86
CA LEU A 374 -8.90 -12.13 9.15
C LEU A 374 -8.57 -11.37 10.44
N ARG A 375 -9.57 -10.76 11.09
CA ARG A 375 -9.41 -10.01 12.34
C ARG A 375 -8.38 -8.88 12.26
N ARG A 376 -8.20 -8.28 11.08
CA ARG A 376 -7.37 -7.08 10.86
C ARG A 376 -7.96 -6.19 9.77
N MET A 377 -7.42 -4.98 9.63
CA MET A 377 -7.72 -4.13 8.47
C MET A 377 -6.84 -4.54 7.27
N PRO A 378 -7.32 -4.36 6.03
CA PRO A 378 -6.48 -4.53 4.84
C PRO A 378 -5.42 -3.44 4.78
N SER A 379 -4.28 -3.75 4.16
CA SER A 379 -3.35 -2.73 3.67
C SER A 379 -3.97 -1.96 2.48
N PRO A 380 -3.42 -0.79 2.10
CA PRO A 380 -3.92 0.03 1.00
C PRO A 380 -3.89 -0.73 -0.32
N ALA A 381 -2.78 -1.42 -0.60
CA ALA A 381 -2.63 -2.23 -1.79
C ALA A 381 -3.60 -3.42 -1.82
N GLU A 382 -3.88 -4.06 -0.69
CA GLU A 382 -4.90 -5.12 -0.59
C GLU A 382 -6.31 -4.55 -0.83
N GLN A 383 -6.67 -3.46 -0.16
CA GLN A 383 -8.01 -2.86 -0.27
C GLN A 383 -8.27 -2.33 -1.68
N TRP A 384 -7.29 -1.63 -2.27
CA TRP A 384 -7.38 -1.12 -3.63
C TRP A 384 -7.56 -2.25 -4.65
N ARG A 385 -6.75 -3.31 -4.57
CA ARG A 385 -6.81 -4.45 -5.49
C ARG A 385 -8.19 -5.11 -5.49
N GLU A 386 -8.74 -5.37 -4.31
CA GLU A 386 -10.06 -5.99 -4.20
C GLU A 386 -11.17 -5.03 -4.64
N VAL A 387 -11.06 -3.72 -4.37
CA VAL A 387 -12.03 -2.73 -4.90
C VAL A 387 -11.99 -2.65 -6.42
N VAL A 388 -10.81 -2.71 -7.04
CA VAL A 388 -10.67 -2.75 -8.50
C VAL A 388 -11.28 -4.04 -9.06
N ALA A 389 -11.05 -5.18 -8.43
CA ALA A 389 -11.70 -6.45 -8.80
C ALA A 389 -13.23 -6.33 -8.72
N MET A 390 -13.75 -5.73 -7.65
CA MET A 390 -15.19 -5.53 -7.46
C MET A 390 -15.82 -4.53 -8.45
N LYS A 391 -15.03 -3.68 -9.10
CA LYS A 391 -15.55 -2.85 -10.22
C LYS A 391 -15.79 -3.68 -11.48
N LYS A 392 -15.05 -4.78 -11.68
CA LYS A 392 -15.19 -5.70 -12.81
C LYS A 392 -16.29 -6.75 -12.54
N ASP A 393 -16.34 -7.30 -11.32
CA ASP A 393 -17.40 -8.17 -10.82
C ASP A 393 -17.89 -7.66 -9.45
N PRO A 394 -19.07 -7.04 -9.34
CA PRO A 394 -19.56 -6.43 -8.10
C PRO A 394 -19.86 -7.43 -6.97
N SER A 395 -19.69 -8.74 -7.21
CA SER A 395 -19.84 -9.77 -6.19
C SER A 395 -18.69 -9.75 -5.17
N ILE A 396 -19.04 -9.73 -3.88
CA ILE A 396 -18.09 -9.87 -2.77
C ILE A 396 -17.70 -11.34 -2.50
N PHE A 397 -18.48 -12.30 -3.01
CA PHE A 397 -18.30 -13.73 -2.73
C PHE A 397 -16.92 -14.29 -3.14
N PRO A 398 -16.35 -13.94 -4.32
CA PRO A 398 -15.01 -14.37 -4.69
C PRO A 398 -13.97 -13.95 -3.66
N THR A 399 -14.05 -12.70 -3.17
CA THR A 399 -13.14 -12.18 -2.14
C THR A 399 -13.33 -12.89 -0.80
N LEU A 400 -14.56 -13.10 -0.34
CA LEU A 400 -14.83 -13.83 0.92
C LEU A 400 -14.30 -15.27 0.86
N ARG A 401 -14.55 -15.97 -0.26
CA ARG A 401 -14.03 -17.34 -0.48
C ARG A 401 -12.51 -17.34 -0.47
N LYS A 402 -11.87 -16.42 -1.20
CA LYS A 402 -10.41 -16.27 -1.24
C LYS A 402 -9.83 -16.07 0.17
N MET A 403 -10.45 -15.24 1.01
CA MET A 403 -10.03 -15.02 2.40
C MET A 403 -10.20 -16.27 3.26
N LEU A 404 -11.35 -16.95 3.18
CA LEU A 404 -11.66 -18.13 4.00
C LEU A 404 -10.83 -19.37 3.63
N LEU A 405 -10.31 -19.41 2.41
CA LEU A 405 -9.38 -20.43 1.95
C LEU A 405 -7.92 -20.00 2.08
N SER A 406 -7.68 -18.75 2.48
CA SER A 406 -6.34 -18.23 2.64
C SER A 406 -5.60 -18.96 3.75
N VAL A 407 -4.28 -18.99 3.61
CA VAL A 407 -3.44 -19.55 4.67
C VAL A 407 -3.54 -18.68 5.92
N GLU A 408 -3.67 -17.37 5.77
CA GLU A 408 -3.84 -16.43 6.89
C GLU A 408 -5.04 -16.77 7.78
N PHE A 409 -6.22 -17.02 7.17
CA PHE A 409 -7.39 -17.46 7.92
C PHE A 409 -7.13 -18.75 8.69
N ARG A 410 -6.42 -19.71 8.05
CA ARG A 410 -6.05 -20.98 8.67
C ARG A 410 -5.03 -20.75 9.79
N THR A 411 -4.01 -19.94 9.63
CA THR A 411 -2.96 -19.76 10.63
C THR A 411 -3.47 -19.09 11.92
N ASP A 412 -4.23 -18.00 11.78
CA ASP A 412 -4.65 -17.19 12.93
C ASP A 412 -5.90 -17.76 13.63
N ASN A 413 -6.65 -18.63 12.95
CA ASN A 413 -7.86 -19.25 13.50
C ASN A 413 -7.80 -20.78 13.61
N GLN A 414 -6.77 -21.43 13.06
CA GLN A 414 -6.56 -22.88 13.07
C GLN A 414 -5.09 -23.25 13.38
N PRO A 415 -4.73 -23.51 14.64
CA PRO A 415 -3.50 -24.25 14.89
C PRO A 415 -3.54 -25.59 14.15
N VAL A 416 -2.42 -25.96 13.51
CA VAL A 416 -2.28 -27.11 12.60
C VAL A 416 -2.93 -28.39 13.19
N GLY A 417 -3.79 -29.05 12.41
CA GLY A 417 -4.34 -30.37 12.74
C GLY A 417 -5.78 -30.41 13.30
N LEU A 418 -6.61 -29.40 13.01
CA LEU A 418 -8.02 -29.46 13.39
C LEU A 418 -8.79 -30.48 12.52
N GLY A 419 -9.57 -31.34 13.16
CA GLY A 419 -10.51 -32.24 12.47
C GLY A 419 -11.72 -31.50 11.91
N ASN A 420 -12.48 -32.14 11.01
CA ASN A 420 -13.64 -31.56 10.31
C ASN A 420 -14.62 -30.82 11.26
N ALA A 421 -14.87 -31.35 12.46
CA ALA A 421 -15.72 -30.72 13.47
C ALA A 421 -15.22 -29.34 13.94
N GLN A 422 -13.93 -29.19 14.16
CA GLN A 422 -13.34 -27.94 14.62
C GLN A 422 -13.32 -26.89 13.50
N PHE A 423 -13.13 -27.32 12.25
CA PHE A 423 -13.28 -26.44 11.09
C PHE A 423 -14.70 -25.87 10.98
N VAL A 424 -15.72 -26.72 11.10
CA VAL A 424 -17.12 -26.28 11.08
C VAL A 424 -17.42 -25.32 12.24
N VAL A 425 -17.01 -25.66 13.47
CA VAL A 425 -17.17 -24.77 14.64
C VAL A 425 -16.54 -23.41 14.41
N LEU A 426 -15.35 -23.36 13.79
CA LEU A 426 -14.70 -22.11 13.48
C LEU A 426 -15.53 -21.26 12.50
N LEU A 427 -16.05 -21.85 11.42
CA LEU A 427 -16.89 -21.12 10.46
C LEU A 427 -18.14 -20.55 11.14
N TYR A 428 -18.80 -21.30 12.03
CA TYR A 428 -19.93 -20.80 12.83
C TYR A 428 -19.54 -19.60 13.69
N ARG A 429 -18.41 -19.67 14.40
CA ARG A 429 -17.97 -18.58 15.28
C ARG A 429 -17.56 -17.33 14.50
N THR A 430 -16.79 -17.49 13.45
CA THR A 430 -16.27 -16.37 12.66
C THR A 430 -17.37 -15.75 11.80
N LEU A 431 -18.13 -16.57 11.06
CA LEU A 431 -19.06 -16.08 10.07
C LEU A 431 -20.47 -15.85 10.62
N LEU A 432 -20.88 -16.52 11.70
CA LEU A 432 -22.24 -16.40 12.23
C LEU A 432 -22.27 -15.84 13.66
N GLY A 433 -21.11 -15.68 14.30
CA GLY A 433 -21.00 -15.13 15.65
C GLY A 433 -21.66 -15.99 16.72
N ARG A 434 -21.81 -17.29 16.49
CA ARG A 434 -22.46 -18.24 17.42
C ARG A 434 -21.82 -19.62 17.37
N GLU A 435 -22.15 -20.47 18.34
CA GLU A 435 -21.84 -21.90 18.27
C GLU A 435 -22.79 -22.62 17.29
N PRO A 436 -22.33 -23.71 16.64
CA PRO A 436 -23.24 -24.61 15.96
C PRO A 436 -24.18 -25.31 16.95
N ASP A 437 -25.40 -25.58 16.52
CA ASP A 437 -26.23 -26.58 17.20
C ASP A 437 -25.76 -28.01 16.83
N GLY A 438 -26.18 -29.00 17.62
CA GLY A 438 -25.73 -30.38 17.44
C GLY A 438 -26.10 -30.99 16.09
N HIS A 439 -27.21 -30.55 15.48
CA HIS A 439 -27.64 -31.04 14.18
C HIS A 439 -26.84 -30.40 13.04
N GLY A 440 -26.67 -29.08 13.08
CA GLY A 440 -25.86 -28.32 12.11
C GLY A 440 -24.41 -28.78 12.09
N LEU A 441 -23.79 -28.96 13.26
CA LEU A 441 -22.43 -29.50 13.36
C LEU A 441 -22.34 -30.89 12.73
N SER A 442 -23.22 -31.80 13.13
CA SER A 442 -23.21 -33.19 12.65
C SER A 442 -23.42 -33.29 11.15
N ALA A 443 -24.30 -32.47 10.58
CA ALA A 443 -24.59 -32.46 9.14
C ALA A 443 -23.37 -32.05 8.31
N TYR A 444 -22.71 -30.94 8.66
CA TYR A 444 -21.51 -30.49 7.94
C TYR A 444 -20.32 -31.42 8.13
N VAL A 445 -20.13 -31.96 9.34
CA VAL A 445 -19.04 -32.91 9.61
C VAL A 445 -19.25 -34.21 8.84
N SER A 446 -20.48 -34.73 8.78
CA SER A 446 -20.77 -35.95 8.03
C SER A 446 -20.48 -35.79 6.54
N LYS A 447 -20.81 -34.63 5.94
CA LYS A 447 -20.48 -34.33 4.53
C LYS A 447 -18.97 -34.32 4.27
N LEU A 448 -18.18 -33.82 5.23
CA LEU A 448 -16.73 -33.76 5.13
C LEU A 448 -16.08 -35.13 5.39
N ASP A 449 -16.61 -35.91 6.33
CA ASP A 449 -16.09 -37.24 6.67
C ASP A 449 -16.42 -38.29 5.59
N SER A 450 -17.48 -38.08 4.81
CA SER A 450 -17.89 -38.95 3.70
C SER A 450 -17.35 -38.53 2.33
N ASP A 451 -16.55 -37.46 2.26
CA ASP A 451 -16.12 -36.80 1.02
C ASP A 451 -17.28 -36.35 0.10
N GLU A 452 -18.50 -36.20 0.63
CA GLU A 452 -19.66 -35.67 -0.08
C GLU A 452 -19.49 -34.18 -0.42
N ALA A 453 -18.78 -33.43 0.45
CA ALA A 453 -18.41 -32.05 0.21
C ALA A 453 -16.98 -31.75 0.64
N SER A 454 -16.27 -30.92 -0.13
CA SER A 454 -14.97 -30.38 0.26
C SER A 454 -15.11 -29.24 1.26
N GLY A 455 -14.05 -28.95 2.03
CA GLY A 455 -14.03 -27.79 2.92
C GLY A 455 -14.30 -26.46 2.21
N GLU A 456 -13.92 -26.36 0.93
CA GLU A 456 -14.23 -25.22 0.07
C GLU A 456 -15.72 -25.12 -0.29
N GLN A 457 -16.38 -26.25 -0.55
CA GLN A 457 -17.82 -26.28 -0.75
C GLN A 457 -18.55 -25.91 0.54
N ILE A 458 -18.08 -26.35 1.70
CA ILE A 458 -18.65 -25.94 2.99
C ILE A 458 -18.49 -24.43 3.22
N VAL A 459 -17.31 -23.85 2.95
CA VAL A 459 -17.12 -22.39 2.98
C VAL A 459 -18.11 -21.67 2.09
N ALA A 460 -18.30 -22.17 0.86
CA ALA A 460 -19.27 -21.61 -0.07
C ALA A 460 -20.70 -21.69 0.49
N GLU A 461 -21.12 -22.84 1.04
CA GLU A 461 -22.43 -23.00 1.67
C GLU A 461 -22.66 -21.98 2.81
N PHE A 462 -21.67 -21.73 3.66
CA PHE A 462 -21.77 -20.75 4.75
C PHE A 462 -21.96 -19.33 4.23
N ILE A 463 -21.08 -18.86 3.34
CA ILE A 463 -21.16 -17.46 2.86
C ILE A 463 -22.39 -17.23 1.98
N HIS A 464 -22.91 -18.26 1.32
CA HIS A 464 -24.17 -18.16 0.56
C HIS A 464 -25.43 -18.34 1.43
N SER A 465 -25.29 -18.67 2.72
CA SER A 465 -26.42 -18.88 3.60
C SER A 465 -27.17 -17.58 3.89
N TYR A 466 -28.50 -17.68 4.00
CA TYR A 466 -29.34 -16.55 4.41
C TYR A 466 -28.92 -15.98 5.77
N GLU A 467 -28.49 -16.83 6.71
CA GLU A 467 -28.04 -16.39 8.04
C GLU A 467 -26.78 -15.53 7.94
N PHE A 468 -25.79 -15.93 7.13
CA PHE A 468 -24.59 -15.12 6.93
C PHE A 468 -24.94 -13.75 6.36
N ARG A 469 -25.77 -13.73 5.30
CA ARG A 469 -26.10 -12.50 4.59
C ARG A 469 -26.93 -11.52 5.43
N SER A 470 -27.89 -12.04 6.20
CA SER A 470 -28.70 -11.24 7.12
C SER A 470 -27.90 -10.67 8.30
N ARG A 471 -26.86 -11.38 8.76
CA ARG A 471 -25.97 -10.88 9.83
C ARG A 471 -24.98 -9.82 9.34
N HIS A 472 -24.55 -9.90 8.09
CA HIS A 472 -23.48 -9.07 7.52
C HIS A 472 -23.99 -8.17 6.40
N THR A 473 -25.02 -7.37 6.68
CA THR A 473 -25.69 -6.50 5.69
C THR A 473 -24.74 -5.51 5.00
N VAL A 474 -23.64 -5.11 5.65
CA VAL A 474 -22.58 -4.30 5.02
C VAL A 474 -22.02 -4.96 3.76
N LEU A 475 -21.93 -6.29 3.74
CA LEU A 475 -21.46 -7.07 2.59
C LEU A 475 -22.52 -7.23 1.49
N PHE A 476 -23.82 -7.07 1.80
CA PHE A 476 -24.94 -7.43 0.94
C PHE A 476 -26.06 -6.35 0.93
N PRO A 477 -25.83 -5.16 0.37
CA PRO A 477 -26.79 -4.05 0.43
C PRO A 477 -28.07 -4.25 -0.40
N ASN A 478 -28.04 -5.17 -1.38
CA ASN A 478 -29.05 -5.28 -2.44
C ASN A 478 -29.89 -6.55 -2.33
N GLU A 479 -29.74 -7.33 -1.25
CA GLU A 479 -30.58 -8.51 -1.03
C GLU A 479 -31.83 -8.13 -0.21
N PRO A 480 -33.02 -8.64 -0.58
CA PRO A 480 -34.23 -8.42 0.19
C PRO A 480 -34.05 -9.00 1.60
N GLN A 481 -34.35 -8.17 2.60
CA GLN A 481 -34.29 -8.52 4.03
C GLN A 481 -35.37 -9.50 4.45
#